data_AF-A0A0T6AUJ2-F1
#
_entry.id   AF-A0A0T6AUJ2-F1
#
_cell.length_a   1.000
_cell.length_b   1.000
_cell.length_c   1.000
_cell.angle_alpha   90.00
_cell.angle_beta   90.00
_cell.angle_gamma   90.00
#
_symmetry.space_group_name_H-M   'P 1'
#
loop_
_entity.id
_entity.type
_entity.pdbx_description
1 polymer ?
#
loop_
_entity_poly.entity_id
_entity_poly.type
_entity_poly.pdbx_seq_one_letter_code
_entity_poly.pdbx_strand_id
1 'polypeptide(L)'
;IQRFEAPAYDVADLPLVIRERDPEYQFHRVILLRKLLYGYPYTRDMIVKEAEVDIPPLLRGDIWMALLNIKGDYEREYIQIDKQTPTNTDRQIEVDIPRCHQYNELLSSAEGHKKLKRILKAWVYKNSNYVYWQGLDSLTAPFLYLNFNNEAKAFACLSSFVPKYLHKFFLKDNSAVIQEYLAKFSQLIAFHDPILANHLLDINFIPELFAIPWFLTMFSHVFPLHKIFHLWDKLLQGDSSFPLHIGLSVLTQLRSRLLGSGFNECILLFSDLPDIDMETCVKDSVTTYEKTPKSITARQHQNEIYENHNVDFTNNLTSRCPRISTSDLVDLVRAAPNEVLVVDVRSAKQFNICSVIGAINLPLESVKLEEPFVENLGIHANVLKENTEKNIVIVSTEDAEMEMVGHYPNPEFVNRFLFSVFRIFTKMWR
;
A
#
# COMPACT_ATOMS: atom_id res chain seq x y z
N ILE A 1 29.31 7.03 -48.66
CA ILE A 1 28.73 7.60 -47.42
C ILE A 1 27.62 6.65 -46.98
N GLN A 2 27.93 5.68 -46.13
CA GLN A 2 26.89 4.87 -45.48
C GLN A 2 26.13 5.80 -44.55
N ARG A 3 24.83 6.00 -44.81
CA ARG A 3 23.93 6.66 -43.87
C ARG A 3 23.86 5.74 -42.65
N PHE A 4 24.45 6.16 -41.54
CA PHE A 4 24.05 5.67 -40.22
C PHE A 4 22.60 6.12 -40.04
N GLU A 5 21.64 5.25 -40.34
CA GLU A 5 20.30 5.40 -39.79
C GLU A 5 20.44 5.18 -38.29
N ALA A 6 20.15 6.22 -37.50
CA ALA A 6 19.99 6.06 -36.06
C ALA A 6 18.95 4.95 -35.81
N PRO A 7 19.13 4.10 -34.79
CA PRO A 7 18.16 3.06 -34.49
C PRO A 7 16.75 3.67 -34.40
N ALA A 8 15.76 2.98 -34.96
CA ALA A 8 14.37 3.41 -34.92
C ALA A 8 13.99 3.67 -33.46
N TYR A 9 13.62 4.91 -33.18
CA TYR A 9 13.25 5.40 -31.86
C TYR A 9 11.90 4.79 -31.47
N ASP A 10 11.88 3.85 -30.52
CA ASP A 10 10.63 3.22 -30.07
C ASP A 10 9.97 4.08 -28.99
N VAL A 11 8.77 4.57 -29.28
CA VAL A 11 7.96 5.37 -28.34
C VAL A 11 7.61 4.55 -27.10
N ALA A 12 7.56 3.22 -27.19
CA ALA A 12 7.22 2.33 -26.08
C ALA A 12 8.19 2.42 -24.89
N ASP A 13 9.45 2.78 -25.14
CA ASP A 13 10.49 2.90 -24.11
C ASP A 13 10.52 4.27 -23.42
N LEU A 14 9.66 5.20 -23.85
CA LEU A 14 9.62 6.56 -23.31
C LEU A 14 8.79 6.67 -22.03
N PRO A 15 9.06 7.71 -21.21
CA PRO A 15 8.22 8.05 -20.07
C PRO A 15 6.73 8.08 -20.44
N LEU A 16 5.90 7.59 -19.53
CA LEU A 16 4.46 7.41 -19.77
C LEU A 16 3.77 8.69 -20.27
N VAL A 17 4.17 9.85 -19.75
CA VAL A 17 3.62 11.16 -20.14
C VAL A 17 3.86 11.47 -21.62
N ILE A 18 4.97 11.00 -22.20
CA ILE A 18 5.26 11.14 -23.62
C ILE A 18 4.40 10.16 -24.43
N ARG A 19 4.32 8.91 -23.98
CA ARG A 19 3.48 7.87 -24.61
C ARG A 19 2.00 8.23 -24.66
N GLU A 20 1.48 8.91 -23.64
CA GLU A 20 0.08 9.38 -23.60
C GLU A 20 -0.21 10.52 -24.59
N ARG A 21 0.81 11.27 -25.00
CA ARG A 21 0.67 12.39 -25.94
C ARG A 21 0.95 11.98 -27.38
N ASP A 22 1.57 10.83 -27.60
CA ASP A 22 1.87 10.32 -28.93
C ASP A 22 0.60 9.71 -29.60
N PRO A 23 0.09 10.30 -30.69
CA PRO A 23 -1.16 9.84 -31.29
C PRO A 23 -1.08 8.45 -31.91
N GLU A 24 0.07 8.07 -32.48
CA GLU A 24 0.25 6.79 -33.15
C GLU A 24 0.30 5.66 -32.12
N TYR A 25 1.08 5.83 -31.06
CA TYR A 25 1.12 4.91 -29.94
C TYR A 25 -0.27 4.75 -29.30
N GLN A 26 -0.95 5.85 -28.98
CA GLN A 26 -2.29 5.81 -28.39
C GLN A 26 -3.31 5.13 -29.32
N PHE A 27 -3.23 5.34 -30.63
CA PHE A 27 -4.11 4.67 -31.60
C PHE A 27 -4.01 3.15 -31.51
N HIS A 28 -2.79 2.61 -31.49
CA HIS A 28 -2.55 1.16 -31.38
C HIS A 28 -3.02 0.61 -30.03
N ARG A 29 -2.70 1.28 -28.92
CA ARG A 29 -3.12 0.87 -27.58
C ARG A 29 -4.65 0.88 -27.43
N VAL A 30 -5.33 1.90 -27.94
CA VAL A 30 -6.80 2.01 -27.91
C VAL A 30 -7.46 0.91 -28.73
N ILE A 31 -6.96 0.59 -29.93
CA ILE A 31 -7.52 -0.50 -30.75
C ILE A 31 -7.40 -1.84 -30.02
N LEU A 32 -6.21 -2.14 -29.47
CA LEU A 32 -5.97 -3.38 -28.74
C LEU A 32 -6.92 -3.53 -27.55
N LEU A 33 -6.92 -2.56 -26.65
CA LEU A 33 -7.71 -2.62 -25.42
C LEU A 33 -9.21 -2.55 -25.68
N ARG A 34 -9.67 -1.83 -26.73
CA ARG A 34 -11.09 -1.84 -27.12
C ARG A 34 -11.55 -3.21 -27.60
N LYS A 35 -10.72 -3.94 -28.37
CA LYS A 35 -11.02 -5.32 -28.77
C LYS A 35 -11.12 -6.25 -27.56
N LEU A 36 -10.21 -6.09 -26.59
CA LEU A 36 -10.26 -6.86 -25.35
C LEU A 36 -11.51 -6.51 -24.53
N LEU A 37 -11.85 -5.23 -24.38
CA LEU A 37 -13.06 -4.80 -23.68
C LEU A 37 -14.35 -5.36 -24.30
N TYR A 38 -14.40 -5.52 -25.63
CA TYR A 38 -15.54 -6.16 -26.30
C TYR A 38 -15.75 -7.63 -25.87
N GLY A 39 -14.66 -8.33 -25.53
CA GLY A 39 -14.71 -9.71 -25.03
C GLY A 39 -14.83 -9.82 -23.50
N TYR A 40 -14.88 -8.71 -22.76
CA TYR A 40 -15.01 -8.72 -21.31
C TYR A 40 -16.40 -9.28 -20.92
N PRO A 41 -16.52 -10.19 -19.93
CA PRO A 41 -15.54 -10.52 -18.89
C PRO A 41 -14.52 -11.61 -19.23
N TYR A 42 -14.63 -12.30 -20.37
CA TYR A 42 -13.80 -13.47 -20.69
C TYR A 42 -12.35 -13.13 -21.03
N THR A 43 -12.09 -11.90 -21.50
CA THR A 43 -10.76 -11.37 -21.84
C THR A 43 -10.08 -10.64 -20.68
N ARG A 44 -10.65 -10.68 -19.45
CA ARG A 44 -10.17 -9.88 -18.32
C ARG A 44 -8.67 -10.05 -18.07
N ASP A 45 -8.16 -11.27 -18.08
CA ASP A 45 -6.75 -11.53 -17.77
C ASP A 45 -5.81 -10.92 -18.83
N MET A 46 -6.25 -10.85 -20.09
CA MET A 46 -5.53 -10.12 -21.14
C MET A 46 -5.59 -8.61 -20.91
N ILE A 47 -6.71 -8.07 -20.45
CA ILE A 47 -6.83 -6.64 -20.09
C ILE A 47 -5.88 -6.30 -18.93
N VAL A 48 -5.83 -7.14 -17.90
CA VAL A 48 -4.91 -6.97 -16.75
C VAL A 48 -3.47 -6.93 -17.25
N LYS A 49 -3.06 -7.91 -18.06
CA LYS A 49 -1.71 -7.97 -18.64
C LYS A 49 -1.38 -6.75 -19.50
N GLU A 50 -2.30 -6.29 -20.33
CA GLU A 50 -2.06 -5.10 -21.16
C GLU A 50 -2.02 -3.82 -20.33
N ALA A 51 -2.79 -3.73 -19.24
CA ALA A 51 -2.76 -2.60 -18.31
C ALA A 51 -1.45 -2.51 -17.51
N GLU A 52 -0.67 -3.60 -17.41
CA GLU A 52 0.68 -3.57 -16.83
C GLU A 52 1.63 -2.72 -17.67
N VAL A 53 1.44 -2.64 -18.98
CA VAL A 53 2.24 -1.78 -19.87
C VAL A 53 1.86 -0.31 -19.68
N ASP A 54 0.59 0.00 -19.88
CA ASP A 54 -0.06 1.30 -19.60
C ASP A 54 -1.57 1.23 -19.87
N ILE A 55 -2.28 2.29 -19.48
CA ILE A 55 -3.72 2.46 -19.71
C ILE A 55 -3.94 3.74 -20.52
N PRO A 56 -4.47 3.65 -21.77
CA PRO A 56 -4.83 4.81 -22.56
C PRO A 56 -5.86 5.69 -21.86
N PRO A 57 -5.64 7.02 -21.78
CA PRO A 57 -6.56 7.92 -21.08
C PRO A 57 -8.01 7.82 -21.54
N LEU A 58 -8.23 7.60 -22.84
CA LEU A 58 -9.56 7.47 -23.43
C LEU A 58 -10.35 6.26 -22.91
N LEU A 59 -9.67 5.17 -22.55
CA LEU A 59 -10.30 3.92 -22.12
C LEU A 59 -10.19 3.70 -20.61
N ARG A 60 -9.54 4.60 -19.86
CA ARG A 60 -9.19 4.40 -18.45
C ARG A 60 -10.38 3.99 -17.58
N GLY A 61 -11.54 4.65 -17.73
CA GLY A 61 -12.74 4.31 -16.98
C GLY A 61 -13.27 2.89 -17.25
N ASP A 62 -13.19 2.40 -18.48
CA ASP A 62 -13.57 1.02 -18.84
C ASP A 62 -12.54 -0.01 -18.37
N ILE A 63 -11.26 0.31 -18.47
CA ILE A 63 -10.18 -0.58 -18.01
C ILE A 63 -10.20 -0.71 -16.49
N TRP A 64 -10.38 0.38 -15.74
CA TRP A 64 -10.53 0.34 -14.29
C TRP A 64 -11.72 -0.53 -13.87
N MET A 65 -12.82 -0.47 -14.62
CA MET A 65 -13.99 -1.31 -14.39
C MET A 65 -13.65 -2.81 -14.55
N ALA A 66 -12.87 -3.16 -15.57
CA ALA A 66 -12.40 -4.53 -15.79
C ALA A 66 -11.38 -4.99 -14.72
N LEU A 67 -10.46 -4.11 -14.31
CA LEU A 67 -9.50 -4.37 -13.22
C LEU A 67 -10.22 -4.65 -11.90
N LEU A 68 -11.28 -3.89 -11.60
CA LEU A 68 -12.18 -4.10 -10.45
C LEU A 68 -13.13 -5.29 -10.61
N ASN A 69 -13.07 -6.02 -11.73
CA ASN A 69 -13.84 -7.24 -12.00
C ASN A 69 -15.36 -7.02 -11.88
N ILE A 70 -15.84 -5.83 -12.26
CA ILE A 70 -17.26 -5.47 -12.17
C ILE A 70 -18.02 -6.21 -13.26
N LYS A 71 -19.08 -6.92 -12.89
CA LYS A 71 -19.92 -7.72 -13.79
C LYS A 71 -21.39 -7.49 -13.45
N GLY A 72 -22.26 -7.86 -14.38
CA GLY A 72 -23.71 -7.79 -14.19
C GLY A 72 -24.28 -6.39 -14.44
N ASP A 73 -25.56 -6.25 -14.11
CA ASP A 73 -26.37 -5.06 -14.41
C ASP A 73 -26.30 -4.03 -13.27
N TYR A 74 -25.14 -3.37 -13.17
CA TYR A 74 -24.92 -2.30 -12.19
C TYR A 74 -25.80 -1.06 -12.45
N GLU A 75 -26.30 -0.87 -13.67
CA GLU A 75 -27.20 0.23 -14.01
C GLU A 75 -28.54 0.05 -13.32
N ARG A 76 -29.15 -1.13 -13.47
CA ARG A 76 -30.40 -1.47 -12.77
C ARG A 76 -30.25 -1.38 -11.26
N GLU A 77 -29.14 -1.89 -10.71
CA GLU A 77 -28.88 -1.80 -9.27
C GLU A 77 -28.84 -0.33 -8.82
N TYR A 78 -28.08 0.52 -9.50
CA TYR A 78 -27.96 1.93 -9.12
C TYR A 78 -29.28 2.70 -9.25
N ILE A 79 -30.08 2.41 -10.28
CA ILE A 79 -31.38 3.06 -10.51
C ILE A 79 -32.34 2.76 -9.36
N GLN A 80 -32.35 1.52 -8.85
CA GLN A 80 -33.27 1.07 -7.80
C GLN A 80 -32.99 1.68 -6.41
N ILE A 81 -31.79 2.21 -6.18
CA ILE A 81 -31.41 2.78 -4.88
C ILE A 81 -32.11 4.13 -4.66
N ASP A 82 -32.70 4.34 -3.48
CA ASP A 82 -33.22 5.64 -3.09
C ASP A 82 -32.08 6.62 -2.83
N LYS A 83 -32.12 7.75 -3.54
CA LYS A 83 -31.12 8.84 -3.48
C LYS A 83 -31.74 10.16 -3.02
N GLN A 84 -33.06 10.18 -2.79
CA GLN A 84 -33.83 11.40 -2.54
C GLN A 84 -34.15 11.55 -1.06
N THR A 85 -34.51 10.46 -0.37
CA THR A 85 -34.86 10.52 1.06
C THR A 85 -33.71 11.14 1.86
N PRO A 86 -33.98 12.19 2.65
CA PRO A 86 -32.96 12.83 3.48
C PRO A 86 -32.37 11.86 4.50
N THR A 87 -31.04 11.88 4.64
CA THR A 87 -30.34 11.10 5.67
C THR A 87 -29.57 12.01 6.61
N ASN A 88 -29.12 11.47 7.75
CA ASN A 88 -28.24 12.17 8.67
C ASN A 88 -26.86 12.52 8.07
N THR A 89 -26.47 11.91 6.95
CA THR A 89 -25.21 12.20 6.25
C THR A 89 -25.31 13.34 5.23
N ASP A 90 -26.52 13.73 4.83
CA ASP A 90 -26.75 14.71 3.76
C ASP A 90 -26.08 16.05 4.04
N ARG A 91 -26.14 16.53 5.29
CA ARG A 91 -25.52 17.79 5.70
C ARG A 91 -24.00 17.78 5.51
N GLN A 92 -23.33 16.68 5.88
CA GLN A 92 -21.89 16.59 5.73
C GLN A 92 -21.50 16.51 4.25
N ILE A 93 -22.22 15.71 3.47
CA ILE A 93 -22.03 15.60 2.01
C ILE A 93 -22.16 16.97 1.34
N GLU A 94 -23.16 17.77 1.72
CA GLU A 94 -23.39 19.11 1.15
C GLU A 94 -22.28 20.12 1.48
N VAL A 95 -21.58 19.95 2.60
CA VAL A 95 -20.46 20.82 3.00
C VAL A 95 -19.14 20.39 2.33
N ASP A 96 -18.97 19.10 2.06
CA ASP A 96 -17.73 18.55 1.51
C ASP A 96 -17.65 18.70 -0.01
N ILE A 97 -18.74 18.41 -0.73
CA ILE A 97 -18.78 18.44 -2.19
C ILE A 97 -18.23 19.74 -2.81
N PRO A 98 -18.62 20.95 -2.35
CA PRO A 98 -18.12 22.19 -2.95
C PRO A 98 -16.61 22.41 -2.77
N ARG A 99 -15.98 21.74 -1.78
CA ARG A 99 -14.55 21.83 -1.50
C ARG A 99 -13.75 20.73 -2.23
N CYS A 100 -14.42 19.64 -2.62
CA CYS A 100 -13.85 18.50 -3.31
C CYS A 100 -13.38 18.85 -4.72
N HIS A 101 -12.06 18.79 -4.96
CA HIS A 101 -11.47 19.03 -6.28
C HIS A 101 -11.95 20.31 -6.98
N GLN A 102 -12.15 21.41 -6.23
CA GLN A 102 -12.71 22.68 -6.74
C GLN A 102 -11.97 23.29 -7.95
N TYR A 103 -10.70 22.94 -8.14
CA TYR A 103 -9.89 23.34 -9.29
C TYR A 103 -10.32 22.67 -10.61
N ASN A 104 -11.12 21.60 -10.56
CA ASN A 104 -11.56 20.84 -11.74
C ASN A 104 -12.96 21.31 -12.16
N GLU A 105 -13.06 21.93 -13.34
CA GLU A 105 -14.30 22.53 -13.86
C GLU A 105 -15.46 21.53 -13.99
N LEU A 106 -15.17 20.27 -14.34
CA LEU A 106 -16.21 19.26 -14.52
C LEU A 106 -16.83 18.87 -13.18
N LEU A 107 -16.00 18.63 -12.16
CA LEU A 107 -16.45 18.24 -10.83
C LEU A 107 -17.05 19.40 -10.03
N SER A 108 -16.52 20.62 -10.18
CA SER A 108 -17.02 21.82 -9.50
C SER A 108 -18.31 22.38 -10.13
N SER A 109 -18.71 21.85 -11.28
CA SER A 109 -19.98 22.20 -11.92
C SER A 109 -21.20 21.79 -11.06
N ALA A 110 -22.31 22.49 -11.24
CA ALA A 110 -23.57 22.16 -10.55
C ALA A 110 -24.04 20.73 -10.86
N GLU A 111 -23.78 20.21 -12.06
CA GLU A 111 -24.08 18.82 -12.38
C GLU A 111 -23.10 17.86 -11.70
N GLY A 112 -21.80 18.15 -11.70
CA GLY A 112 -20.80 17.36 -10.97
C GLY A 112 -21.15 17.20 -9.49
N HIS A 113 -21.53 18.29 -8.82
CA HIS A 113 -22.00 18.25 -7.43
C HIS A 113 -23.24 17.37 -7.25
N LYS A 114 -24.24 17.48 -8.13
CA LYS A 114 -25.46 16.65 -8.07
C LYS A 114 -25.13 15.16 -8.25
N LYS A 115 -24.30 14.82 -9.23
CA LYS A 115 -23.88 13.44 -9.52
C LYS A 115 -23.10 12.85 -8.35
N LEU A 116 -22.14 13.61 -7.80
CA LEU A 116 -21.35 13.18 -6.65
C LEU A 116 -22.23 12.93 -5.42
N LYS A 117 -23.16 13.84 -5.12
CA LYS A 117 -24.15 13.66 -4.03
C LYS A 117 -24.96 12.38 -4.23
N ARG A 118 -25.47 12.13 -5.44
CA ARG A 118 -26.27 10.94 -5.76
C ARG A 118 -25.49 9.64 -5.57
N ILE A 119 -24.23 9.59 -6.02
CA ILE A 119 -23.36 8.41 -5.85
C ILE A 119 -23.07 8.16 -4.36
N LEU A 120 -22.69 9.20 -3.61
CA LEU A 120 -22.39 9.09 -2.18
C LEU A 120 -23.61 8.61 -1.37
N LYS A 121 -24.80 9.20 -1.63
CA LYS A 121 -26.05 8.76 -1.00
C LYS A 121 -26.38 7.31 -1.34
N ALA A 122 -26.24 6.92 -2.61
CA ALA A 122 -26.48 5.54 -3.01
C ALA A 122 -25.53 4.55 -2.32
N TRP A 123 -24.26 4.93 -2.17
CA TRP A 123 -23.25 4.09 -1.53
C TRP A 123 -23.49 3.91 -0.04
N VAL A 124 -23.78 5.00 0.69
CA VAL A 124 -24.13 4.92 2.13
C VAL A 124 -25.42 4.12 2.33
N TYR A 125 -26.43 4.32 1.48
CA TYR A 125 -27.68 3.56 1.56
C TYR A 125 -27.46 2.06 1.37
N LYS A 126 -26.67 1.66 0.37
CA LYS A 126 -26.37 0.24 0.08
C LYS A 126 -25.53 -0.41 1.18
N ASN A 127 -24.69 0.36 1.88
CA ASN A 127 -23.80 -0.13 2.93
C ASN A 127 -24.25 0.38 4.30
N SER A 128 -25.36 -0.17 4.82
CA SER A 128 -26.00 0.29 6.07
C SER A 128 -25.12 0.15 7.33
N ASN A 129 -24.06 -0.64 7.26
CA ASN A 129 -23.03 -0.77 8.30
C ASN A 129 -21.96 0.34 8.26
N TYR A 130 -21.91 1.12 7.18
CA TYR A 130 -20.96 2.22 6.99
C TYR A 130 -21.63 3.59 7.17
N VAL A 131 -20.79 4.57 7.50
CA VAL A 131 -21.18 5.98 7.61
C VAL A 131 -20.35 6.81 6.64
N TYR A 132 -20.86 7.98 6.30
CA TYR A 132 -20.07 8.95 5.54
C TYR A 132 -18.95 9.51 6.44
N TRP A 133 -17.71 9.24 6.06
CA TRP A 133 -16.53 9.93 6.59
C TRP A 133 -16.06 10.98 5.59
N GLN A 134 -15.62 12.14 6.11
CA GLN A 134 -15.01 13.18 5.29
C GLN A 134 -13.83 12.59 4.50
N GLY A 135 -13.80 12.85 3.18
CA GLY A 135 -12.83 12.27 2.25
C GLY A 135 -13.42 11.21 1.32
N LEU A 136 -14.61 10.65 1.64
CA LEU A 136 -15.29 9.71 0.73
C LEU A 136 -15.71 10.37 -0.60
N ASP A 137 -16.03 11.67 -0.56
CA ASP A 137 -16.21 12.53 -1.73
C ASP A 137 -14.96 12.56 -2.62
N SER A 138 -13.79 12.78 -2.03
CA SER A 138 -12.51 12.79 -2.74
C SER A 138 -12.18 11.40 -3.29
N LEU A 139 -12.46 10.32 -2.55
CA LEU A 139 -12.29 8.93 -3.04
C LEU A 139 -13.20 8.64 -4.26
N THR A 140 -14.40 9.22 -4.27
CA THR A 140 -15.40 8.99 -5.33
C THR A 140 -15.10 9.81 -6.60
N ALA A 141 -14.45 10.96 -6.45
CA ALA A 141 -14.22 11.92 -7.53
C ALA A 141 -13.49 11.35 -8.77
N PRO A 142 -12.41 10.54 -8.67
CA PRO A 142 -11.78 9.92 -9.83
C PRO A 142 -12.74 9.04 -10.64
N PHE A 143 -13.59 8.26 -9.97
CA PHE A 143 -14.56 7.40 -10.63
C PHE A 143 -15.66 8.19 -11.33
N LEU A 144 -16.17 9.25 -10.70
CA LEU A 144 -17.15 10.14 -11.32
C LEU A 144 -16.54 10.88 -12.51
N TYR A 145 -15.31 11.39 -12.39
CA TYR A 145 -14.64 12.11 -13.48
C TYR A 145 -14.49 11.22 -14.72
N LEU A 146 -13.97 9.99 -14.56
CA LEU A 146 -13.78 9.06 -15.67
C LEU A 146 -15.09 8.51 -16.26
N ASN A 147 -16.19 8.58 -15.52
CA ASN A 147 -17.48 8.04 -15.92
C ASN A 147 -18.60 9.07 -15.78
N PHE A 148 -18.33 10.34 -16.10
CA PHE A 148 -19.25 11.45 -15.82
C PHE A 148 -20.62 11.26 -16.49
N ASN A 149 -20.64 10.64 -17.66
CA ASN A 149 -21.88 10.35 -18.41
C ASN A 149 -22.58 9.05 -17.97
N ASN A 150 -21.98 8.26 -17.07
CA ASN A 150 -22.56 7.03 -16.52
C ASN A 150 -22.29 6.94 -15.00
N GLU A 151 -23.15 7.59 -14.21
CA GLU A 151 -23.06 7.58 -12.74
C GLU A 151 -23.15 6.19 -12.14
N ALA A 152 -23.94 5.29 -12.74
CA ALA A 152 -24.07 3.92 -12.26
C ALA A 152 -22.74 3.17 -12.35
N LYS A 153 -21.96 3.42 -13.41
CA LYS A 153 -20.62 2.86 -13.55
C LYS A 153 -19.64 3.43 -12.52
N ALA A 154 -19.68 4.74 -12.26
CA ALA A 154 -18.88 5.35 -11.19
C ALA A 154 -19.22 4.75 -9.81
N PHE A 155 -20.51 4.60 -9.52
CA PHE A 155 -21.00 3.94 -8.31
C PHE A 155 -20.55 2.48 -8.20
N ALA A 156 -20.60 1.73 -9.31
CA ALA A 156 -20.12 0.35 -9.34
C ALA A 156 -18.61 0.28 -9.04
N CYS A 157 -17.82 1.20 -9.60
CA CYS A 157 -16.38 1.29 -9.30
C CYS A 157 -16.14 1.52 -7.81
N LEU A 158 -16.82 2.50 -7.20
CA LEU A 158 -16.71 2.75 -5.75
C LEU A 158 -17.14 1.52 -4.92
N SER A 159 -18.25 0.88 -5.32
CA SER A 159 -18.81 -0.29 -4.62
C SER A 159 -17.89 -1.51 -4.64
N SER A 160 -17.11 -1.69 -5.70
CA SER A 160 -16.11 -2.76 -5.80
C SER A 160 -14.76 -2.37 -5.21
N PHE A 161 -14.39 -1.08 -5.27
CA PHE A 161 -13.11 -0.57 -4.78
C PHE A 161 -13.02 -0.61 -3.25
N VAL A 162 -14.06 -0.14 -2.54
CA VAL A 162 -14.02 -0.05 -1.07
C VAL A 162 -13.82 -1.42 -0.41
N PRO A 163 -14.55 -2.49 -0.77
CA PRO A 163 -14.29 -3.81 -0.19
C PRO A 163 -12.88 -4.35 -0.48
N LYS A 164 -12.23 -3.94 -1.58
CA LYS A 164 -10.88 -4.39 -1.93
C LYS A 164 -9.81 -3.66 -1.13
N TYR A 165 -9.85 -2.33 -1.03
CA TYR A 165 -8.74 -1.54 -0.45
C TYR A 165 -9.04 -0.88 0.89
N LEU A 166 -10.32 -0.68 1.21
CA LEU A 166 -10.81 0.13 2.34
C LEU A 166 -11.85 -0.65 3.16
N HIS A 167 -11.70 -1.97 3.23
CA HIS A 167 -12.63 -2.82 3.96
C HIS A 167 -12.70 -2.36 5.42
N LYS A 168 -13.92 -2.11 5.92
CA LYS A 168 -14.21 -1.62 7.29
C LYS A 168 -13.69 -0.21 7.62
N PHE A 169 -13.05 0.51 6.70
CA PHE A 169 -12.58 1.90 6.94
C PHE A 169 -13.72 2.88 7.23
N PHE A 170 -14.92 2.62 6.68
CA PHE A 170 -16.07 3.51 6.83
C PHE A 170 -17.06 3.06 7.91
N LEU A 171 -16.68 2.14 8.79
CA LEU A 171 -17.48 1.83 9.98
C LEU A 171 -17.66 3.08 10.85
N LYS A 172 -18.74 3.11 11.64
CA LYS A 172 -18.95 4.17 12.63
C LYS A 172 -17.80 4.23 13.66
N ASP A 173 -17.33 3.06 14.08
CA ASP A 173 -16.07 2.90 14.81
C ASP A 173 -15.12 2.09 13.94
N ASN A 174 -14.12 2.78 13.39
CA ASN A 174 -13.08 2.24 12.53
C ASN A 174 -11.70 2.29 13.21
N SER A 175 -11.65 2.62 14.50
CA SER A 175 -10.40 2.90 15.22
C SER A 175 -9.41 1.75 15.15
N ALA A 176 -9.85 0.52 15.42
CA ALA A 176 -9.01 -0.68 15.34
C ALA A 176 -8.47 -0.95 13.92
N VAL A 177 -9.27 -0.66 12.89
CA VAL A 177 -8.88 -0.86 11.48
C VAL A 177 -7.81 0.15 11.08
N ILE A 178 -8.01 1.42 11.44
CA ILE A 178 -7.06 2.49 11.14
C ILE A 178 -5.76 2.30 11.92
N GLN A 179 -5.84 1.98 13.22
CA GLN A 179 -4.67 1.70 14.06
C GLN A 179 -3.83 0.55 13.52
N GLU A 180 -4.47 -0.56 13.13
CA GLU A 180 -3.75 -1.67 12.49
C GLU A 180 -3.06 -1.23 11.19
N TYR A 181 -3.77 -0.48 10.35
CA TYR A 181 -3.23 -0.04 9.06
C TYR A 181 -2.01 0.87 9.22
N LEU A 182 -2.08 1.82 10.16
CA LEU A 182 -0.99 2.75 10.46
C LEU A 182 0.18 2.05 11.16
N ALA A 183 -0.09 1.08 12.04
CA ALA A 183 0.96 0.25 12.64
C ALA A 183 1.72 -0.54 11.57
N LYS A 184 1.02 -1.15 10.60
CA LYS A 184 1.66 -1.84 9.47
C LYS A 184 2.44 -0.87 8.59
N PHE A 185 1.98 0.36 8.44
CA PHE A 185 2.73 1.38 7.72
C PHE A 185 4.03 1.76 8.44
N SER A 186 3.99 1.99 9.77
CA SER A 186 5.20 2.21 10.58
C SER A 186 6.20 1.06 10.47
N GLN A 187 5.72 -0.18 10.58
CA GLN A 187 6.56 -1.37 10.44
C GLN A 187 7.17 -1.50 9.04
N LEU A 188 6.43 -1.12 8.00
CA LEU A 188 6.93 -1.10 6.62
C LEU A 188 8.03 -0.03 6.43
N ILE A 189 7.88 1.15 7.03
CA ILE A 189 8.93 2.19 7.02
C ILE A 189 10.17 1.67 7.73
N ALA A 190 10.03 1.10 8.93
CA ALA A 190 11.15 0.53 9.68
C ALA A 190 11.88 -0.58 8.91
N PHE A 191 11.15 -1.37 8.12
CA PHE A 191 11.75 -2.41 7.29
C PHE A 191 12.54 -1.86 6.10
N HIS A 192 12.05 -0.83 5.41
CA HIS A 192 12.71 -0.32 4.20
C HIS A 192 13.73 0.79 4.46
N ASP A 193 13.47 1.65 5.46
CA ASP A 193 14.28 2.79 5.86
C ASP A 193 14.31 2.96 7.39
N PRO A 194 15.09 2.10 8.09
CA PRO A 194 15.17 2.13 9.55
C PRO A 194 15.72 3.47 10.09
N ILE A 195 16.59 4.14 9.33
CA ILE A 195 17.13 5.46 9.70
C ILE A 195 15.99 6.49 9.78
N LEU A 196 15.15 6.55 8.74
CA LEU A 196 13.99 7.45 8.75
C LEU A 196 13.00 7.07 9.85
N ALA A 197 12.70 5.78 10.03
CA ALA A 197 11.78 5.33 11.06
C ALA A 197 12.21 5.75 12.47
N ASN A 198 13.50 5.57 12.80
CA ASN A 198 14.06 5.98 14.09
C ASN A 198 14.01 7.50 14.27
N HIS A 199 14.40 8.27 13.26
CA HIS A 199 14.33 9.74 13.33
C HIS A 199 12.90 10.23 13.59
N LEU A 200 11.92 9.73 12.84
CA LEU A 200 10.51 10.11 13.01
C LEU A 200 10.00 9.75 14.42
N LEU A 201 10.43 8.61 14.95
CA LEU A 201 10.10 8.22 16.31
C LEU A 201 10.73 9.14 17.36
N ASP A 202 12.01 9.49 17.22
CA ASP A 202 12.74 10.35 18.16
C ASP A 202 12.07 11.73 18.29
N ILE A 203 11.52 12.25 17.19
CA ILE A 203 10.77 13.51 17.19
C ILE A 203 9.27 13.32 17.50
N ASN A 204 8.81 12.11 17.84
CA ASN A 204 7.42 11.75 18.07
C ASN A 204 6.47 12.10 16.91
N PHE A 205 6.95 12.00 15.67
CA PHE A 205 6.18 12.24 14.45
C PHE A 205 5.63 10.93 13.88
N ILE A 206 4.47 10.53 14.40
CA ILE A 206 3.83 9.23 14.09
C ILE A 206 2.84 9.32 12.90
N PRO A 207 2.59 8.22 12.16
CA PRO A 207 1.70 8.23 10.99
C PRO A 207 0.28 8.73 11.22
N GLU A 208 -0.27 8.60 12.42
CA GLU A 208 -1.59 9.12 12.81
C GLU A 208 -1.75 10.62 12.52
N LEU A 209 -0.64 11.37 12.54
CA LEU A 209 -0.64 12.82 12.31
C LEU A 209 -0.81 13.21 10.85
N PHE A 210 -0.48 12.34 9.89
CA PHE A 210 -0.42 12.71 8.47
C PHE A 210 -1.01 11.68 7.49
N ALA A 211 -1.00 10.38 7.83
CA ALA A 211 -1.29 9.31 6.86
C ALA A 211 -2.76 8.86 6.85
N ILE A 212 -3.59 9.25 7.83
CA ILE A 212 -5.03 8.97 7.81
C ILE A 212 -5.70 9.48 6.52
N PRO A 213 -5.57 10.76 6.13
CA PRO A 213 -6.18 11.24 4.88
C PRO A 213 -5.60 10.56 3.64
N TRP A 214 -4.33 10.14 3.68
CA TRP A 214 -3.69 9.41 2.59
C TRP A 214 -4.40 8.09 2.33
N PHE A 215 -4.53 7.26 3.37
CA PHE A 215 -5.11 5.94 3.20
C PHE A 215 -6.62 5.98 3.07
N LEU A 216 -7.34 6.79 3.85
CA LEU A 216 -8.81 6.89 3.79
C LEU A 216 -9.32 7.29 2.39
N THR A 217 -8.54 8.10 1.67
CA THR A 217 -8.90 8.59 0.33
C THR A 217 -8.09 7.94 -0.79
N MET A 218 -7.22 6.98 -0.46
CA MET A 218 -6.25 6.41 -1.40
C MET A 218 -5.52 7.51 -2.19
N PHE A 219 -5.05 8.50 -1.43
CA PHE A 219 -4.32 9.69 -1.85
C PHE A 219 -5.11 10.71 -2.68
N SER A 220 -6.37 10.45 -3.04
CA SER A 220 -7.11 11.34 -3.94
C SER A 220 -7.42 12.71 -3.37
N HIS A 221 -7.47 12.84 -2.04
CA HIS A 221 -7.57 14.16 -1.40
C HIS A 221 -6.23 14.93 -1.39
N VAL A 222 -5.12 14.20 -1.48
CA VAL A 222 -3.76 14.72 -1.32
C VAL A 222 -3.19 15.18 -2.66
N PHE A 223 -3.34 14.37 -3.71
CA PHE A 223 -2.79 14.67 -5.03
C PHE A 223 -3.86 15.12 -6.02
N PRO A 224 -3.50 15.95 -7.00
CA PRO A 224 -4.42 16.34 -8.06
C PRO A 224 -4.83 15.13 -8.93
N LEU A 225 -6.02 15.18 -9.53
CA LEU A 225 -6.62 14.04 -10.24
C LEU A 225 -5.72 13.42 -11.32
N HIS A 226 -4.99 14.23 -12.08
CA HIS A 226 -4.10 13.72 -13.12
C HIS A 226 -2.99 12.81 -12.54
N LYS A 227 -2.47 13.14 -11.35
CA LYS A 227 -1.52 12.29 -10.61
C LYS A 227 -2.19 11.03 -10.08
N ILE A 228 -3.42 11.16 -9.59
CA ILE A 228 -4.22 10.02 -9.11
C ILE A 228 -4.50 9.01 -10.22
N PHE A 229 -4.71 9.43 -11.46
CA PHE A 229 -4.91 8.48 -12.56
C PHE A 229 -3.68 7.59 -12.78
N HIS A 230 -2.48 8.18 -12.84
CA HIS A 230 -1.24 7.39 -12.98
C HIS A 230 -1.00 6.48 -11.77
N LEU A 231 -1.27 6.98 -10.56
CA LEU A 231 -1.12 6.21 -9.34
C LEU A 231 -2.09 5.03 -9.28
N TRP A 232 -3.37 5.27 -9.61
CA TRP A 232 -4.42 4.27 -9.53
C TRP A 232 -4.42 3.28 -10.69
N ASP A 233 -3.88 3.66 -11.85
CA ASP A 233 -3.60 2.71 -12.94
C ASP A 233 -2.77 1.53 -12.42
N LYS A 234 -1.83 1.77 -11.49
CA LYS A 234 -1.01 0.73 -10.85
C LYS A 234 -1.61 0.18 -9.56
N LEU A 235 -2.21 1.02 -8.70
CA LEU A 235 -2.90 0.55 -7.49
C LEU A 235 -3.93 -0.53 -7.81
N LEU A 236 -4.69 -0.37 -8.90
CA LEU A 236 -5.74 -1.31 -9.29
C LEU A 236 -5.24 -2.70 -9.69
N GLN A 237 -3.96 -2.81 -10.07
CA GLN A 237 -3.28 -4.06 -10.42
C GLN A 237 -2.76 -4.78 -9.16
N GLY A 238 -2.47 -4.03 -8.10
CA GLY A 238 -2.03 -4.57 -6.82
C GLY A 238 -3.15 -5.14 -5.94
N ASP A 239 -2.74 -5.69 -4.81
CA ASP A 239 -3.64 -6.10 -3.73
C ASP A 239 -3.89 -4.94 -2.75
N SER A 240 -4.56 -5.25 -1.65
CA SER A 240 -4.93 -4.26 -0.64
C SER A 240 -3.75 -3.70 0.16
N SER A 241 -2.53 -4.26 0.06
CA SER A 241 -1.35 -3.75 0.75
C SER A 241 -0.53 -2.77 -0.09
N PHE A 242 -0.71 -2.76 -1.42
CA PHE A 242 -0.03 -1.83 -2.33
C PHE A 242 -0.09 -0.35 -1.90
N PRO A 243 -1.20 0.19 -1.36
CA PRO A 243 -1.22 1.59 -0.91
C PRO A 243 -0.20 1.93 0.20
N LEU A 244 0.20 0.96 1.03
CA LEU A 244 1.27 1.16 2.02
C LEU A 244 2.61 1.48 1.34
N HIS A 245 2.89 0.84 0.21
CA HIS A 245 4.09 1.07 -0.59
C HIS A 245 4.08 2.43 -1.27
N ILE A 246 2.90 2.91 -1.68
CA ILE A 246 2.73 4.28 -2.17
C ILE A 246 3.08 5.28 -1.06
N GLY A 247 2.55 5.10 0.15
CA GLY A 247 2.87 5.94 1.29
C GLY A 247 4.38 5.97 1.58
N LEU A 248 5.03 4.81 1.50
CA LEU A 248 6.48 4.69 1.71
C LEU A 248 7.28 5.43 0.63
N SER A 249 6.84 5.34 -0.63
CA SER A 249 7.50 6.04 -1.72
C SER A 249 7.38 7.56 -1.59
N VAL A 250 6.21 8.07 -1.15
CA VAL A 250 6.06 9.50 -0.83
C VAL A 250 7.05 9.93 0.26
N LEU A 251 7.18 9.15 1.34
CA LEU A 251 8.17 9.43 2.39
C LEU A 251 9.61 9.36 1.87
N THR A 252 9.91 8.43 0.98
CA THR A 252 11.24 8.25 0.37
C THR A 252 11.66 9.50 -0.42
N GLN A 253 10.75 10.10 -1.18
CA GLN A 253 11.02 11.35 -1.90
C GLN A 253 11.24 12.54 -0.95
N LEU A 254 10.62 12.51 0.23
CA LEU A 254 10.76 13.56 1.26
C LEU A 254 11.89 13.28 2.25
N ARG A 255 12.56 12.12 2.16
CA ARG A 255 13.50 11.59 3.16
C ARG A 255 14.55 12.61 3.60
N SER A 256 15.21 13.26 2.65
CA SER A 256 16.28 14.23 2.95
C SER A 256 15.79 15.41 3.79
N ARG A 257 14.57 15.89 3.52
CA ARG A 257 13.93 16.97 4.28
C ARG A 257 13.48 16.49 5.66
N LEU A 258 12.89 15.30 5.73
CA LEU A 258 12.41 14.72 6.99
C LEU A 258 13.55 14.53 7.99
N LEU A 259 14.66 13.94 7.55
CA LEU A 259 15.85 13.72 8.41
C LEU A 259 16.49 15.02 8.90
N GLY A 260 16.31 16.13 8.18
CA GLY A 260 16.77 17.46 8.59
C GLY A 260 15.76 18.26 9.43
N SER A 261 14.58 17.71 9.70
CA SER A 261 13.44 18.43 10.29
C SER A 261 13.09 17.90 11.68
N GLY A 262 12.66 18.81 12.57
CA GLY A 262 12.02 18.45 13.83
C GLY A 262 10.51 18.24 13.66
N PHE A 263 9.81 18.04 14.79
CA PHE A 263 8.36 17.79 14.80
C PHE A 263 7.55 18.90 14.09
N ASN A 264 7.82 20.17 14.43
CA ASN A 264 7.06 21.30 13.89
C ASN A 264 7.31 21.50 12.39
N GLU A 265 8.55 21.35 11.95
CA GLU A 265 8.93 21.43 10.55
C GLU A 265 8.27 20.30 9.74
N CYS A 266 8.17 19.09 10.31
CA CYS A 266 7.41 18.00 9.69
C CYS A 266 5.92 18.35 9.58
N ILE A 267 5.27 18.85 10.63
CA ILE A 267 3.85 19.27 10.57
C ILE A 267 3.62 20.28 9.42
N LEU A 268 4.51 21.26 9.26
CA LEU A 268 4.44 22.22 8.16
C LEU A 268 4.64 21.55 6.79
N LEU A 269 5.63 20.66 6.66
CA LEU A 269 5.93 19.94 5.42
C LEU A 269 4.75 19.10 4.92
N PHE A 270 3.99 18.47 5.81
CA PHE A 270 2.81 17.67 5.42
C PHE A 270 1.54 18.50 5.24
N SER A 271 1.49 19.70 5.84
CA SER A 271 0.39 20.65 5.62
C SER A 271 0.47 21.29 4.22
N ASP A 272 1.69 21.49 3.71
CA ASP A 272 1.97 21.98 2.36
C ASP A 272 2.94 21.02 1.65
N LEU A 273 2.39 19.89 1.21
CA LEU A 273 3.18 18.79 0.65
C LEU A 273 3.91 19.25 -0.62
N PRO A 274 5.24 19.07 -0.71
CA PRO A 274 5.99 19.36 -1.93
C PRO A 274 5.47 18.53 -3.12
N ASP A 275 5.78 18.99 -4.32
CA ASP A 275 5.40 18.24 -5.51
C ASP A 275 6.12 16.88 -5.54
N ILE A 276 5.34 15.80 -5.57
CA ILE A 276 5.82 14.43 -5.62
C ILE A 276 5.88 13.98 -7.09
N ASP A 277 7.01 13.43 -7.51
CA ASP A 277 7.17 12.82 -8.83
C ASP A 277 6.40 11.49 -8.86
N MET A 278 5.34 11.43 -9.67
CA MET A 278 4.47 10.26 -9.74
C MET A 278 5.11 9.07 -10.46
N GLU A 279 6.01 9.30 -11.42
CA GLU A 279 6.66 8.21 -12.15
C GLU A 279 7.63 7.48 -11.22
N THR A 280 8.46 8.24 -10.51
CA THR A 280 9.31 7.72 -9.43
C THR A 280 8.47 7.09 -8.33
N CYS A 281 7.36 7.74 -7.93
CA CYS A 281 6.48 7.22 -6.88
C CYS A 281 5.96 5.82 -7.20
N VAL A 282 5.41 5.65 -8.41
CA VAL A 282 4.90 4.37 -8.90
C VAL A 282 6.00 3.32 -8.98
N LYS A 283 7.16 3.67 -9.56
CA LYS A 283 8.28 2.74 -9.72
C LYS A 283 8.81 2.21 -8.38
N ASP A 284 9.00 3.10 -7.42
CA ASP A 284 9.49 2.75 -6.09
C ASP A 284 8.44 1.95 -5.31
N SER A 285 7.15 2.27 -5.48
CA SER A 285 6.05 1.50 -4.88
C SER A 285 6.03 0.06 -5.39
N VAL A 286 6.19 -0.16 -6.71
CA VAL A 286 6.29 -1.51 -7.29
C VAL A 286 7.52 -2.24 -6.76
N THR A 287 8.68 -1.58 -6.78
CA THR A 287 9.95 -2.15 -6.31
C THR A 287 9.86 -2.60 -4.85
N THR A 288 9.30 -1.75 -3.98
CA THR A 288 9.14 -2.10 -2.56
C THR A 288 8.06 -3.18 -2.37
N TYR A 289 6.96 -3.16 -3.12
CA TYR A 289 5.91 -4.19 -3.08
C TYR A 289 6.41 -5.58 -3.48
N GLU A 290 7.32 -5.68 -4.46
CA GLU A 290 7.94 -6.92 -4.90
C GLU A 290 8.98 -7.44 -3.91
N LYS A 291 9.77 -6.54 -3.31
CA LYS A 291 10.83 -6.89 -2.34
C LYS A 291 10.31 -7.15 -0.93
N THR A 292 9.04 -6.91 -0.65
CA THR A 292 8.47 -7.07 0.69
C THR A 292 7.77 -8.41 0.84
N PRO A 293 8.23 -9.27 1.77
CA PRO A 293 7.47 -10.43 2.23
C PRO A 293 6.00 -10.08 2.51
N LYS A 294 5.05 -10.83 1.92
CA LYS A 294 3.62 -10.47 1.96
C LYS A 294 3.06 -10.45 3.38
N SER A 295 3.57 -11.31 4.25
CA SER A 295 3.22 -11.38 5.67
C SER A 295 3.53 -10.10 6.47
N ILE A 296 4.50 -9.29 6.07
CA ILE A 296 4.81 -7.99 6.70
C ILE A 296 3.60 -7.06 6.65
N THR A 297 2.90 -7.07 5.52
CA THR A 297 1.75 -6.19 5.26
C THR A 297 0.39 -6.85 5.53
N ALA A 298 0.38 -8.11 5.98
CA ALA A 298 -0.85 -8.82 6.29
C ALA A 298 -1.59 -8.16 7.47
N ARG A 299 -2.91 -8.08 7.37
CA ARG A 299 -3.80 -7.39 8.32
C ARG A 299 -5.00 -8.27 8.65
N GLN A 300 -5.39 -8.27 9.91
CA GLN A 300 -6.56 -9.00 10.41
C GLN A 300 -7.87 -8.41 9.88
N HIS A 301 -7.92 -7.09 9.66
CA HIS A 301 -9.11 -6.44 9.10
C HIS A 301 -9.11 -6.38 7.57
N GLN A 302 -8.21 -7.10 6.90
CA GLN A 302 -8.30 -7.29 5.46
C GLN A 302 -9.60 -8.06 5.12
N ASN A 303 -10.09 -7.84 3.92
CA ASN A 303 -11.25 -8.58 3.44
C ASN A 303 -10.82 -9.99 3.01
N GLU A 304 -11.36 -11.00 3.68
CA GLU A 304 -11.11 -12.44 3.44
C GLU A 304 -11.30 -12.86 1.98
N ILE A 305 -12.22 -12.21 1.24
CA ILE A 305 -12.45 -12.48 -0.19
C ILE A 305 -11.19 -12.20 -1.03
N TYR A 306 -10.36 -11.27 -0.58
CA TYR A 306 -9.12 -10.87 -1.22
C TYR A 306 -7.87 -11.32 -0.44
N GLU A 307 -8.02 -12.24 0.53
CA GLU A 307 -6.89 -12.86 1.21
C GLU A 307 -6.31 -13.97 0.35
N ASN A 308 -5.02 -13.85 0.02
CA ASN A 308 -4.31 -14.87 -0.75
C ASN A 308 -3.53 -15.85 0.14
N HIS A 309 -3.49 -15.64 1.47
CA HIS A 309 -2.55 -16.35 2.35
C HIS A 309 -3.17 -16.67 3.72
N ASN A 310 -3.02 -17.94 4.15
CA ASN A 310 -3.21 -18.33 5.55
C ASN A 310 -2.00 -17.84 6.36
N VAL A 311 -2.07 -16.60 6.85
CA VAL A 311 -1.03 -16.03 7.70
C VAL A 311 -1.35 -16.38 9.15
N ASP A 312 -0.66 -17.39 9.69
CA ASP A 312 -0.83 -17.89 11.06
C ASP A 312 -0.12 -16.97 12.07
N PHE A 313 -0.64 -15.75 12.30
CA PHE A 313 -0.08 -14.83 13.30
C PHE A 313 -1.10 -14.09 14.16
N THR A 314 -0.69 -13.90 15.42
CA THR A 314 -1.18 -12.86 16.32
C THR A 314 -0.62 -11.50 15.84
N ASN A 315 -1.50 -10.59 15.42
CA ASN A 315 -1.10 -9.24 15.03
C ASN A 315 -0.66 -8.46 16.27
N ASN A 316 0.66 -8.42 16.50
CA ASN A 316 1.24 -7.54 17.49
C ASN A 316 1.42 -6.14 16.87
N LEU A 317 0.45 -5.26 17.14
CA LEU A 317 0.43 -3.89 16.64
C LEU A 317 1.38 -2.96 17.41
N THR A 318 1.89 -3.38 18.57
CA THR A 318 2.82 -2.58 19.39
C THR A 318 4.28 -2.82 19.00
N SER A 319 4.59 -3.92 18.33
CA SER A 319 5.94 -4.20 17.81
C SER A 319 6.34 -3.20 16.73
N ARG A 320 7.56 -2.63 16.83
CA ARG A 320 8.10 -1.69 15.83
C ARG A 320 8.54 -2.40 14.56
N CYS A 321 8.99 -3.64 14.70
CA CYS A 321 9.49 -4.42 13.59
C CYS A 321 8.42 -5.39 13.11
N PRO A 322 8.29 -5.59 11.78
CA PRO A 322 7.24 -6.42 11.24
C PRO A 322 7.48 -7.89 11.52
N ARG A 323 6.38 -8.64 11.54
CA ARG A 323 6.39 -10.10 11.58
C ARG A 323 6.49 -10.68 10.17
N ILE A 324 7.20 -11.80 10.04
CA ILE A 324 7.32 -12.57 8.79
C ILE A 324 6.83 -14.00 8.98
N SER A 325 6.11 -14.54 7.98
CA SER A 325 5.64 -15.93 7.93
C SER A 325 6.78 -16.92 7.77
N THR A 326 6.56 -18.14 8.26
CA THR A 326 7.52 -19.22 8.04
C THR A 326 7.68 -19.53 6.56
N SER A 327 6.61 -19.44 5.77
CA SER A 327 6.68 -19.56 4.31
C SER A 327 7.52 -18.44 3.69
N ASP A 328 7.26 -17.19 4.06
CA ASP A 328 7.98 -16.05 3.50
C ASP A 328 9.45 -16.06 3.93
N LEU A 329 9.76 -16.50 5.16
CA LEU A 329 11.14 -16.70 5.61
C LEU A 329 11.86 -17.75 4.76
N VAL A 330 11.20 -18.88 4.49
CA VAL A 330 11.76 -19.94 3.64
C VAL A 330 11.99 -19.42 2.23
N ASP A 331 11.05 -18.66 1.68
CA ASP A 331 11.17 -18.06 0.34
C ASP A 331 12.29 -17.03 0.29
N LEU A 332 12.41 -16.17 1.31
CA LEU A 332 13.47 -15.17 1.44
C LEU A 332 14.86 -15.83 1.49
N VAL A 333 15.04 -16.86 2.31
CA VAL A 333 16.31 -17.60 2.46
C VAL A 333 16.67 -18.36 1.17
N ARG A 334 15.67 -18.91 0.46
CA ARG A 334 15.90 -19.65 -0.80
C ARG A 334 16.23 -18.73 -1.96
N ALA A 335 15.51 -17.61 -2.08
CA ALA A 335 15.66 -16.68 -3.19
C ALA A 335 16.96 -15.86 -3.11
N ALA A 336 17.33 -15.41 -1.90
CA ALA A 336 18.47 -14.53 -1.71
C ALA A 336 19.27 -14.87 -0.44
N PRO A 337 19.93 -16.05 -0.37
CA PRO A 337 20.62 -16.51 0.83
C PRO A 337 21.73 -15.57 1.31
N ASN A 338 22.31 -14.76 0.41
CA ASN A 338 23.35 -13.79 0.75
C ASN A 338 22.79 -12.45 1.27
N GLU A 339 21.50 -12.20 1.11
CA GLU A 339 20.83 -10.96 1.55
C GLU A 339 20.07 -11.14 2.88
N VAL A 340 20.17 -12.32 3.49
CA VAL A 340 19.45 -12.67 4.72
C VAL A 340 20.42 -13.19 5.77
N LEU A 341 20.26 -12.74 7.01
CA LEU A 341 20.89 -13.33 8.17
C LEU A 341 19.80 -13.80 9.14
N VAL A 342 19.72 -15.12 9.35
CA VAL A 342 18.79 -15.68 10.33
C VAL A 342 19.49 -15.78 11.69
N VAL A 343 18.88 -15.17 12.70
CA VAL A 343 19.36 -15.13 14.08
C VAL A 343 18.40 -15.92 14.95
N ASP A 344 18.82 -17.10 15.37
CA ASP A 344 18.03 -17.99 16.21
C ASP A 344 18.34 -17.74 17.69
N VAL A 345 17.37 -17.19 18.42
CA VAL A 345 17.56 -16.77 19.82
C VAL A 345 17.15 -17.84 20.84
N ARG A 346 16.78 -19.03 20.35
CA ARG A 346 16.45 -20.18 21.21
C ARG A 346 17.70 -20.72 21.92
N SER A 347 17.48 -21.55 22.95
CA SER A 347 18.57 -22.23 23.64
C SER A 347 19.45 -23.04 22.67
N ALA A 348 20.76 -23.14 22.94
CA ALA A 348 21.70 -23.90 22.13
C ALA A 348 21.25 -25.37 21.94
N LYS A 349 20.57 -25.95 22.93
CA LYS A 349 20.00 -27.29 22.84
C LYS A 349 18.92 -27.38 21.76
N GLN A 350 18.00 -26.42 21.69
CA GLN A 350 16.94 -26.39 20.67
C GLN A 350 17.51 -26.12 19.28
N PHE A 351 18.48 -25.20 19.18
CA PHE A 351 19.17 -24.90 17.91
C PHE A 351 19.85 -26.14 17.32
N ASN A 352 20.58 -26.90 18.14
CA ASN A 352 21.30 -28.10 17.69
C ASN A 352 20.37 -29.27 17.29
N ILE A 353 19.10 -29.25 17.73
CA ILE A 353 18.11 -30.26 17.30
C ILE A 353 17.65 -29.98 15.87
N CYS A 354 17.29 -28.73 15.56
CA CYS A 354 16.85 -28.31 14.25
C CYS A 354 16.90 -26.78 14.16
N SER A 355 17.57 -26.25 13.15
CA SER A 355 17.67 -24.82 12.88
C SER A 355 17.64 -24.55 11.37
N VAL A 356 17.40 -23.29 11.00
CA VAL A 356 17.49 -22.86 9.60
C VAL A 356 18.94 -22.95 9.15
N ILE A 357 19.18 -23.50 7.95
CA ILE A 357 20.52 -23.63 7.40
C ILE A 357 21.16 -22.24 7.27
N GLY A 358 22.38 -22.09 7.79
CA GLY A 358 23.10 -20.81 7.79
C GLY A 358 22.68 -19.84 8.89
N ALA A 359 21.74 -20.21 9.76
CA ALA A 359 21.40 -19.40 10.93
C ALA A 359 22.52 -19.36 11.96
N ILE A 360 22.63 -18.25 12.67
CA ILE A 360 23.49 -18.10 13.84
C ILE A 360 22.65 -18.30 15.11
N ASN A 361 23.20 -18.95 16.13
CA ASN A 361 22.52 -19.09 17.41
C ASN A 361 22.97 -18.01 18.40
N LEU A 362 22.04 -17.20 18.89
CA LEU A 362 22.24 -16.16 19.90
C LEU A 362 21.23 -16.31 21.06
N PRO A 363 21.42 -17.29 21.96
CA PRO A 363 20.47 -17.55 23.03
C PRO A 363 20.18 -16.32 23.90
N LEU A 364 18.92 -16.00 24.18
CA LEU A 364 18.54 -14.84 25.02
C LEU A 364 19.18 -14.87 26.41
N GLU A 365 19.42 -16.06 26.97
CA GLU A 365 20.12 -16.25 28.24
C GLU A 365 21.55 -15.66 28.25
N SER A 366 22.15 -15.53 27.06
CA SER A 366 23.52 -15.05 26.87
C SER A 366 23.62 -13.58 26.41
N VAL A 367 22.48 -12.94 26.13
CA VAL A 367 22.42 -11.59 25.54
C VAL A 367 21.43 -10.71 26.30
N LYS A 368 21.93 -9.61 26.87
CA LYS A 368 21.05 -8.55 27.40
C LYS A 368 20.64 -7.62 26.26
N LEU A 369 19.49 -7.87 25.66
CA LEU A 369 18.95 -7.05 24.55
C LEU A 369 18.49 -5.64 24.98
N GLU A 370 18.47 -5.36 26.28
CA GLU A 370 18.24 -4.01 26.84
C GLU A 370 19.44 -3.07 26.66
N GLU A 371 20.60 -3.61 26.28
CA GLU A 371 21.80 -2.81 26.08
C GLU A 371 21.65 -1.92 24.84
N PRO A 372 21.78 -0.59 24.99
CA PRO A 372 21.51 0.33 23.91
C PRO A 372 22.53 0.17 22.78
N PHE A 373 23.77 -0.19 23.04
CA PHE A 373 24.85 -0.22 22.06
C PHE A 373 25.10 -1.63 21.52
N VAL A 374 25.27 -1.77 20.19
CA VAL A 374 25.55 -3.06 19.54
C VAL A 374 26.82 -3.68 20.12
N GLU A 375 27.81 -2.84 20.44
CA GLU A 375 29.07 -3.19 21.11
C GLU A 375 28.87 -3.98 22.40
N ASN A 376 27.79 -3.73 23.12
CA ASN A 376 27.50 -4.33 24.41
C ASN A 376 26.89 -5.74 24.29
N LEU A 377 26.58 -6.19 23.06
CA LEU A 377 26.17 -7.57 22.76
C LEU A 377 27.36 -8.56 22.76
N GLY A 378 28.57 -8.11 23.13
CA GLY A 378 29.75 -8.94 23.29
C GLY A 378 30.28 -9.50 21.97
N ILE A 379 30.72 -10.77 21.95
CA ILE A 379 31.30 -11.43 20.76
C ILE A 379 30.35 -11.48 19.56
N HIS A 380 29.05 -11.29 19.79
CA HIS A 380 28.00 -11.35 18.78
C HIS A 380 27.73 -9.99 18.11
N ALA A 381 28.20 -8.90 18.71
CA ALA A 381 28.13 -7.54 18.16
C ALA A 381 28.76 -7.46 16.76
N ASN A 382 29.92 -8.10 16.59
CA ASN A 382 30.67 -8.07 15.34
C ASN A 382 29.90 -8.72 14.19
N VAL A 383 29.18 -9.82 14.46
CA VAL A 383 28.38 -10.50 13.44
C VAL A 383 27.25 -9.62 12.94
N LEU A 384 26.58 -8.88 13.83
CA LEU A 384 25.51 -7.95 13.43
C LEU A 384 26.06 -6.71 12.70
N LYS A 385 27.25 -6.22 13.10
CA LYS A 385 27.94 -5.10 12.45
C LYS A 385 28.48 -5.43 11.06
N GLU A 386 28.89 -6.67 10.83
CA GLU A 386 29.39 -7.11 9.52
C GLU A 386 28.26 -7.40 8.51
N ASN A 387 27.00 -7.43 8.95
CA ASN A 387 25.85 -7.79 8.14
C ASN A 387 24.78 -6.70 8.07
N THR A 388 25.19 -5.42 8.07
CA THR A 388 24.26 -4.28 8.14
C THR A 388 23.34 -4.12 6.93
N GLU A 389 23.79 -4.58 5.76
CA GLU A 389 23.04 -4.53 4.51
C GLU A 389 22.08 -5.71 4.32
N LYS A 390 22.07 -6.69 5.23
CA LYS A 390 21.22 -7.88 5.13
C LYS A 390 19.89 -7.69 5.87
N ASN A 391 18.87 -8.39 5.41
CA ASN A 391 17.63 -8.58 6.16
C ASN A 391 17.91 -9.52 7.34
N ILE A 392 17.86 -9.00 8.56
CA ILE A 392 18.09 -9.78 9.77
C ILE A 392 16.75 -10.34 10.24
N VAL A 393 16.60 -11.67 10.21
CA VAL A 393 15.40 -12.35 10.68
C VAL A 393 15.65 -12.99 12.02
N ILE A 394 14.99 -12.51 13.07
CA ILE A 394 15.09 -13.05 14.42
C ILE A 394 14.05 -14.17 14.59
N VAL A 395 14.49 -15.32 15.11
CA VAL A 395 13.72 -16.56 15.23
C VAL A 395 13.67 -17.02 16.69
N SER A 396 12.45 -17.12 17.27
CA SER A 396 12.20 -17.58 18.66
C SER A 396 11.00 -18.54 18.73
N THR A 397 10.85 -19.31 19.82
CA THR A 397 9.68 -20.15 20.10
C THR A 397 8.47 -19.42 20.69
N GLU A 398 8.63 -18.25 21.32
CA GLU A 398 7.55 -17.58 22.05
C GLU A 398 7.33 -16.12 21.59
N ASP A 399 6.06 -15.70 21.56
CA ASP A 399 5.67 -14.33 21.21
C ASP A 399 6.22 -13.29 22.21
N ALA A 400 6.29 -13.65 23.50
CA ALA A 400 6.71 -12.76 24.59
C ALA A 400 8.21 -12.43 24.56
N GLU A 401 9.04 -13.37 24.10
CA GLU A 401 10.48 -13.15 23.92
C GLU A 401 10.78 -12.12 22.83
N MET A 402 9.88 -11.97 21.85
CA MET A 402 10.01 -10.98 20.77
C MET A 402 9.58 -9.57 21.19
N GLU A 403 8.71 -9.42 22.19
CA GLU A 403 8.32 -8.10 22.70
C GLU A 403 9.48 -7.37 23.41
N MET A 404 10.38 -8.13 24.03
CA MET A 404 11.61 -7.60 24.64
C MET A 404 12.58 -7.04 23.60
N VAL A 405 12.56 -7.58 22.37
CA VAL A 405 13.40 -7.12 21.26
C VAL A 405 12.68 -6.04 20.43
N GLY A 406 11.37 -6.16 20.23
CA GLY A 406 10.57 -5.31 19.34
C GLY A 406 10.38 -3.85 19.79
N HIS A 407 10.78 -3.51 21.03
CA HIS A 407 10.86 -2.12 21.52
C HIS A 407 12.18 -1.43 21.14
N TYR A 408 13.15 -2.15 20.55
CA TYR A 408 14.46 -1.64 20.17
C TYR A 408 14.82 -2.10 18.75
N PRO A 409 15.20 -1.14 17.90
CA PRO A 409 16.60 -1.08 17.55
C PRO A 409 17.13 0.34 17.76
N ASN A 410 18.26 0.44 18.44
CA ASN A 410 19.03 1.68 18.64
C ASN A 410 19.15 2.50 17.32
N PRO A 411 19.11 3.84 17.37
CA PRO A 411 19.43 4.72 16.23
C PRO A 411 20.74 4.40 15.48
N GLU A 412 21.70 3.67 16.06
CA GLU A 412 22.91 3.18 15.38
C GLU A 412 22.72 1.87 14.59
N PHE A 413 21.60 1.15 14.76
CA PHE A 413 21.29 0.01 13.90
C PHE A 413 20.65 0.50 12.60
N VAL A 414 21.45 0.51 11.54
CA VAL A 414 21.01 0.76 10.14
C VAL A 414 20.31 -0.47 9.54
N ASN A 415 20.14 -1.54 10.32
CA ASN A 415 19.77 -2.87 9.81
C ASN A 415 18.26 -3.02 9.64
N ARG A 416 17.87 -3.77 8.61
CA ARG A 416 16.47 -4.17 8.39
C ARG A 416 16.14 -5.37 9.26
N PHE A 417 15.41 -5.17 10.35
CA PHE A 417 14.99 -6.26 11.24
C PHE A 417 13.60 -6.79 10.89
N LEU A 418 13.50 -8.11 10.82
CA LEU A 418 12.29 -8.88 10.66
C LEU A 418 12.17 -9.86 11.83
N PHE A 419 10.96 -10.06 12.35
CA PHE A 419 10.71 -10.98 13.46
C PHE A 419 9.87 -12.16 12.99
N SER A 420 10.35 -13.39 13.17
CA SER A 420 9.65 -14.62 12.80
C SER A 420 9.45 -15.51 14.02
N VAL A 421 8.21 -15.73 14.42
CA VAL A 421 7.91 -16.70 15.48
C VAL A 421 8.03 -18.11 14.90
N PHE A 422 9.03 -18.86 15.34
CA PHE A 422 9.21 -20.27 15.04
C PHE A 422 8.28 -21.09 15.94
N ARG A 423 7.02 -21.25 15.54
CA ARG A 423 6.23 -22.38 16.03
C ARG A 423 6.79 -23.63 15.39
N ILE A 424 7.44 -24.47 16.19
CA ILE A 424 8.04 -25.73 15.72
C ILE A 424 7.01 -26.49 14.88
N PHE A 425 7.34 -26.64 13.60
CA PHE A 425 6.76 -27.62 12.70
C PHE A 425 6.88 -29.00 13.32
N THR A 426 5.83 -29.48 13.98
CA THR A 426 5.70 -30.89 14.33
C THR A 426 5.09 -31.72 13.19
N LYS A 427 4.82 -31.14 12.00
CA LYS A 427 4.08 -31.86 10.94
C LYS A 427 4.57 -31.77 9.48
N MET A 428 5.63 -31.05 9.11
CA MET A 428 6.06 -30.97 7.69
C MET A 428 7.41 -31.64 7.34
N TRP A 429 7.98 -32.43 8.24
CA TRP A 429 9.11 -33.31 7.92
C TRP A 429 8.87 -34.72 8.45
N ARG A 430 7.85 -35.38 7.89
CA ARG A 430 7.75 -36.84 7.79
C ARG A 430 7.59 -37.23 6.34
#